data_AF-A0A1Y2DL07-F1
#
_entry.id   AF-A0A1Y2DL07-F1
#
_cell.length_a   1.000
_cell.length_b   1.000
_cell.length_c   1.000
_cell.angle_alpha   90.00
_cell.angle_beta   90.00
_cell.angle_gamma   90.00
#
_symmetry.space_group_name_H-M   'P 1'
#
loop_
_entity.id
_entity.type
_entity.pdbx_description
1 polymer ?
#
loop_
_entity_poly.entity_id
_entity_poly.type
_entity_poly.pdbx_seq_one_letter_code
_entity_poly.pdbx_strand_id
1 'polypeptide(L)'
;MSKVVRDKETNEDIILDPEKDLNIVLPGYKCHAYISIFEDAINQLAVLADVVPLGFQGTSKDTDKISKVLKNRKIMNFNEDKENENISQMNLANNMIKIQNERNFIHSLFSKTINELKENKFQSLVRTVIDEYDKKNRYKNTINKANEASELLKDLQAKLSNEKILLEEETNERNQVIQQLKDTIQEITTLTASEQKYIKKETKANEASVKGICQKEESALLEKKHLLQKKIEQEQMAHERIVEFLERQRGELEKQIEEWMQKYERDIEDKCQQIQDVQGQLEKDTEEFESLSQRYEELEAKVQEDREQQQQLEYQQKLNELRTEAASKIQKWWRRIFRNKKSKVKTSKKGKSGKKKGKKGDGKKKGSKK
;
A
#
# COMPACT_ATOMS: atom_id res chain seq x y z
N MET A 1 -6.73 54.03 -64.60
CA MET A 1 -7.09 54.97 -65.68
C MET A 1 -5.90 55.11 -66.62
N SER A 2 -5.96 54.50 -67.80
CA SER A 2 -4.82 54.47 -68.73
C SER A 2 -4.70 55.78 -69.50
N LYS A 3 -3.65 56.57 -69.22
CA LYS A 3 -3.21 57.62 -70.14
C LYS A 3 -2.31 57.01 -71.20
N VAL A 4 -2.91 56.72 -72.36
CA VAL A 4 -2.18 56.38 -73.59
C VAL A 4 -1.33 57.59 -73.99
N VAL A 5 -0.03 57.50 -73.75
CA VAL A 5 0.94 58.41 -74.38
C VAL A 5 1.02 58.01 -75.86
N ARG A 6 0.71 58.97 -76.74
CA ARG A 6 0.78 58.76 -78.18
C ARG A 6 2.21 59.05 -78.63
N ASP A 7 3.04 58.01 -78.66
CA ASP A 7 4.34 58.06 -79.32
C ASP A 7 4.14 58.15 -80.83
N LYS A 8 4.01 59.38 -81.32
CA LYS A 8 4.16 59.71 -82.74
C LYS A 8 5.65 59.91 -83.06
N GLU A 9 6.44 58.86 -82.87
CA GLU A 9 7.70 58.74 -83.61
C GLU A 9 7.43 57.94 -84.88
N THR A 10 7.18 58.66 -85.98
CA THR A 10 7.46 58.13 -87.32
C THR A 10 8.98 58.12 -87.52
N ASN A 11 9.67 57.31 -86.71
CA ASN A 11 11.01 56.82 -87.05
C ASN A 11 10.79 55.79 -88.17
N GLU A 12 10.92 56.26 -89.42
CA GLU A 12 11.33 55.35 -90.48
C GLU A 12 12.69 54.81 -90.07
N ASP A 13 12.74 53.55 -89.61
CA ASP A 13 14.01 52.87 -89.39
C ASP A 13 14.74 52.83 -90.74
N ILE A 14 15.73 53.70 -90.90
CA ILE A 14 16.54 53.78 -92.12
C ILE A 14 17.38 52.50 -92.17
N ILE A 15 16.86 51.49 -92.86
CA ILE A 15 17.57 50.25 -93.16
C ILE A 15 18.61 50.59 -94.23
N LEU A 16 19.78 51.03 -93.78
CA LEU A 16 20.98 51.17 -94.60
C LEU A 16 21.46 49.77 -94.99
N ASP A 17 21.61 49.52 -96.28
CA ASP A 17 22.13 48.27 -96.82
C ASP A 17 23.57 48.51 -97.29
N PRO A 18 24.59 48.07 -96.52
CA PRO A 18 25.98 48.45 -96.78
C PRO A 18 26.49 48.06 -98.16
N GLU A 19 25.92 47.03 -98.80
CA GLU A 19 26.35 46.58 -100.12
C GLU A 19 25.67 47.36 -101.26
N LYS A 20 24.44 47.84 -101.05
CA LYS A 20 23.72 48.66 -102.04
C LYS A 20 24.12 50.13 -101.95
N ASP A 21 24.20 50.68 -100.74
CA ASP A 21 24.39 52.11 -100.52
C ASP A 21 25.81 52.59 -100.86
N LEU A 22 26.82 51.72 -100.80
CA LEU A 22 28.19 52.03 -101.24
C LEU A 22 28.37 52.06 -102.77
N ASN A 23 27.41 51.53 -103.54
CA ASN A 23 27.50 51.34 -105.00
C ASN A 23 26.59 52.28 -105.81
N ILE A 24 25.94 53.25 -105.15
CA ILE A 24 25.11 54.25 -105.82
C ILE A 24 26.00 55.21 -106.62
N VAL A 25 25.80 55.29 -107.95
CA VAL A 25 26.45 56.27 -108.83
C VAL A 25 25.46 57.40 -109.12
N LEU A 26 25.81 58.62 -108.70
CA LEU A 26 24.98 59.80 -108.93
C LEU A 26 25.17 60.36 -110.36
N PRO A 27 24.10 60.80 -111.04
CA PRO A 27 24.22 61.55 -112.29
C PRO A 27 25.00 62.85 -112.08
N GLY A 28 25.92 63.19 -112.99
CA GLY A 28 26.87 64.30 -112.81
C GLY A 28 26.25 65.69 -112.55
N TYR A 29 25.03 65.94 -113.01
CA TYR A 29 24.28 67.17 -112.69
C TYR A 29 23.82 67.22 -111.22
N LYS A 30 23.49 66.06 -110.62
CA LYS A 30 23.23 65.94 -109.18
C LYS A 30 24.51 66.08 -108.38
N CYS A 31 25.63 65.50 -108.85
CA CYS A 31 26.94 65.67 -108.22
C CYS A 31 27.32 67.16 -108.10
N HIS A 32 27.15 67.94 -109.17
CA HIS A 32 27.39 69.39 -109.14
C HIS A 32 26.45 70.12 -108.16
N ALA A 33 25.15 69.80 -108.16
CA ALA A 33 24.21 70.38 -107.20
C ALA A 33 24.59 70.06 -105.74
N TYR A 34 24.97 68.82 -105.43
CA TYR A 34 25.42 68.43 -104.09
C TYR A 34 26.77 69.03 -103.71
N ILE A 35 27.71 69.20 -104.65
CA ILE A 35 28.96 69.94 -104.42
C ILE A 35 28.65 71.37 -104.00
N SER A 36 27.80 72.10 -104.75
CA SER A 36 27.42 73.47 -104.38
C SER A 36 26.70 73.55 -103.04
N ILE A 37 25.84 72.58 -102.71
CA ILE A 37 25.18 72.49 -101.40
C ILE A 37 26.19 72.24 -100.27
N PHE A 38 27.17 71.35 -100.47
CA PHE A 38 28.19 71.10 -99.45
C PHE A 38 29.21 72.24 -99.33
N GLU A 39 29.53 72.95 -100.41
CA GLU A 39 30.36 74.15 -100.39
C GLU A 39 29.66 75.28 -99.63
N ASP A 40 28.36 75.52 -99.89
CA ASP A 40 27.53 76.45 -99.11
C ASP A 40 27.43 76.02 -97.63
N ALA A 41 27.20 74.73 -97.36
CA ALA A 41 27.19 74.21 -95.98
C ALA A 41 28.55 74.39 -95.27
N ILE A 42 29.67 74.23 -95.96
CA ILE A 42 31.02 74.52 -95.42
C ILE A 42 31.17 76.02 -95.13
N ASN A 43 30.69 76.90 -96.01
CA ASN A 43 30.72 78.34 -95.79
C ASN A 43 29.86 78.75 -94.59
N GLN A 44 28.68 78.15 -94.42
CA GLN A 44 27.83 78.35 -93.23
C GLN A 44 28.47 77.77 -91.96
N LEU A 45 29.15 76.62 -92.03
CA LEU A 45 29.98 76.08 -90.95
C LEU A 45 31.20 76.95 -90.62
N ALA A 46 31.66 77.80 -91.55
CA ALA A 46 32.71 78.78 -91.29
C ALA A 46 32.20 79.94 -90.43
N VAL A 47 30.94 80.36 -90.56
CA VAL A 47 30.33 81.36 -89.64
C VAL A 47 30.34 80.86 -88.18
N LEU A 48 30.16 79.55 -87.97
CA LEU A 48 30.28 78.92 -86.65
C LEU A 48 31.74 78.81 -86.14
N ALA A 49 32.74 79.17 -86.95
CA ALA A 49 34.10 79.39 -86.47
C ALA A 49 34.20 80.69 -85.68
N ASP A 50 33.65 81.77 -86.25
CA ASP A 50 33.85 83.15 -85.79
C ASP A 50 33.04 83.49 -84.53
N VAL A 51 31.96 82.76 -84.27
CA VAL A 51 31.15 82.87 -83.04
C VAL A 51 31.87 82.29 -81.81
N VAL A 52 32.98 81.55 -81.98
CA VAL A 52 33.70 80.89 -80.89
C VAL A 52 35.02 81.61 -80.59
N PRO A 53 35.23 82.13 -79.36
CA PRO A 53 36.48 82.80 -79.00
C PRO A 53 37.71 81.91 -79.19
N LEU A 54 38.76 82.48 -79.82
CA LEU A 54 40.05 81.82 -80.10
C LEU A 54 40.73 81.14 -78.89
N GLY A 55 40.36 81.54 -77.66
CA GLY A 55 40.85 80.94 -76.42
C GLY A 55 40.46 79.48 -76.17
N PHE A 56 39.59 78.88 -76.99
CA PHE A 56 39.17 77.47 -76.86
C PHE A 56 39.84 76.48 -77.84
N GLN A 57 40.89 76.89 -78.57
CA GLN A 57 41.76 75.97 -79.31
C GLN A 57 42.71 75.20 -78.36
N GLY A 58 42.14 74.37 -77.48
CA GLY A 58 42.87 73.51 -76.55
C GLY A 58 43.00 72.07 -77.07
N THR A 59 44.23 71.56 -77.13
CA THR A 59 44.49 70.14 -77.40
C THR A 59 43.80 69.24 -76.37
N SER A 60 43.04 68.22 -76.80
CA SER A 60 42.48 67.24 -75.87
C SER A 60 43.60 66.48 -75.14
N LYS A 61 43.77 66.76 -73.84
CA LYS A 61 44.53 65.91 -72.93
C LYS A 61 43.55 65.08 -72.13
N ASP A 62 43.35 63.83 -72.54
CA ASP A 62 42.46 62.86 -71.88
C ASP A 62 43.06 62.28 -70.59
N THR A 63 43.42 63.17 -69.65
CA THR A 63 43.86 62.82 -68.30
C THR A 63 42.95 63.47 -67.26
N ASP A 64 42.59 62.72 -66.23
CA ASP A 64 41.91 63.19 -65.00
C ASP A 64 40.39 63.50 -65.03
N LYS A 65 39.61 62.71 -65.78
CA LYS A 65 38.16 62.58 -65.49
C LYS A 65 37.89 61.85 -64.15
N ILE A 66 38.71 60.84 -63.81
CA ILE A 66 38.58 60.04 -62.58
C ILE A 66 39.02 60.83 -61.33
N SER A 67 40.13 61.55 -61.42
CA SER A 67 40.73 62.29 -60.30
C SER A 67 39.88 63.47 -59.80
N LYS A 68 39.03 64.06 -60.65
CA LYS A 68 38.06 65.11 -60.24
C LYS A 68 36.91 64.54 -59.41
N VAL A 69 36.36 63.38 -59.76
CA VAL A 69 35.24 62.75 -59.02
C VAL A 69 35.63 62.42 -57.57
N LEU A 70 36.91 62.09 -57.33
CA LEU A 70 37.42 61.81 -55.98
C LEU A 70 37.67 63.06 -55.12
N LYS A 71 37.92 64.24 -55.71
CA LYS A 71 38.07 65.49 -54.94
C LYS A 71 36.73 66.07 -54.46
N ASN A 72 35.67 65.96 -55.26
CA ASN A 72 34.37 66.56 -54.95
C ASN A 72 33.61 65.86 -53.80
N ARG A 73 34.07 64.69 -53.32
CA ARG A 73 33.44 63.99 -52.18
C ARG A 73 33.85 64.55 -50.80
N LYS A 74 34.80 65.50 -50.72
CA LYS A 74 35.40 65.93 -49.43
C LYS A 74 35.28 67.41 -49.09
N ILE A 75 34.45 68.17 -49.80
CA ILE A 75 34.08 69.54 -49.42
C ILE A 75 32.55 69.62 -49.44
N MET A 76 31.94 69.36 -48.27
CA MET A 76 30.58 69.81 -47.99
C MET A 76 30.70 71.11 -47.18
N ASN A 77 29.84 72.08 -47.52
CA ASN A 77 29.63 73.39 -46.90
C ASN A 77 30.52 74.55 -47.41
N PHE A 78 29.82 75.67 -47.70
CA PHE A 78 30.24 76.99 -48.18
C PHE A 78 30.41 77.20 -49.71
N ASN A 79 29.41 77.89 -50.27
CA ASN A 79 29.28 78.50 -51.61
C ASN A 79 28.63 77.67 -52.73
N GLU A 80 27.36 77.28 -52.56
CA GLU A 80 26.53 76.66 -53.61
C GLU A 80 26.42 77.52 -54.89
N ASP A 81 26.43 78.85 -54.77
CA ASP A 81 26.39 79.76 -55.93
C ASP A 81 27.64 79.65 -56.81
N LYS A 82 28.83 79.53 -56.20
CA LYS A 82 30.11 79.46 -56.94
C LYS A 82 30.36 78.08 -57.55
N GLU A 83 29.88 77.00 -56.93
CA GLU A 83 29.97 75.67 -57.54
C GLU A 83 29.04 75.54 -58.74
N ASN A 84 27.81 76.08 -58.66
CA ASN A 84 26.88 76.08 -59.80
C ASN A 84 27.38 76.93 -60.98
N GLU A 85 27.98 78.11 -60.73
CA GLU A 85 28.64 78.89 -61.78
C GLU A 85 29.80 78.12 -62.43
N ASN A 86 30.65 77.47 -61.63
CA ASN A 86 31.85 76.77 -62.13
C ASN A 86 31.50 75.48 -62.89
N ILE A 87 30.48 74.73 -62.44
CA ILE A 87 29.91 73.59 -63.17
C ILE A 87 29.27 74.07 -64.49
N SER A 88 28.54 75.19 -64.47
CA SER A 88 27.93 75.76 -65.68
C SER A 88 28.98 76.25 -66.68
N GLN A 89 30.04 76.91 -66.22
CA GLN A 89 31.18 77.33 -67.05
C GLN A 89 31.93 76.12 -67.62
N MET A 90 32.16 75.06 -66.84
CA MET A 90 32.82 73.84 -67.32
C MET A 90 31.94 73.08 -68.34
N ASN A 91 30.62 73.05 -68.13
CA ASN A 91 29.69 72.47 -69.10
C ASN A 91 29.62 73.28 -70.40
N LEU A 92 29.59 74.62 -70.31
CA LEU A 92 29.64 75.51 -71.47
C LEU A 92 30.95 75.32 -72.26
N ALA A 93 32.10 75.23 -71.57
CA ALA A 93 33.39 74.94 -72.17
C ALA A 93 33.43 73.55 -72.86
N ASN A 94 32.93 72.50 -72.20
CA ASN A 94 32.87 71.15 -72.77
C ASN A 94 31.95 71.09 -73.99
N ASN A 95 30.80 71.77 -73.94
CA ASN A 95 29.90 71.90 -75.08
C ASN A 95 30.56 72.66 -76.23
N MET A 96 31.32 73.72 -75.95
CA MET A 96 32.04 74.49 -76.96
C MET A 96 33.14 73.66 -77.66
N ILE A 97 33.92 72.90 -76.89
CA ILE A 97 34.93 71.97 -77.41
C ILE A 97 34.26 70.88 -78.26
N LYS A 98 33.13 70.33 -77.80
CA LYS A 98 32.34 69.34 -78.55
C LYS A 98 31.84 69.92 -79.87
N ILE A 99 31.25 71.13 -79.87
CA ILE A 99 30.79 71.82 -81.08
C ILE A 99 31.94 72.05 -82.05
N GLN A 100 33.12 72.47 -81.60
CA GLN A 100 34.29 72.63 -82.48
C GLN A 100 34.78 71.30 -83.06
N ASN A 101 34.79 70.22 -82.27
CA ASN A 101 35.16 68.89 -82.76
C ASN A 101 34.15 68.36 -83.78
N GLU A 102 32.85 68.51 -83.54
CA GLU A 102 31.77 68.14 -84.46
C GLU A 102 31.80 68.99 -85.74
N ARG A 103 32.01 70.30 -85.62
CA ARG A 103 32.21 71.23 -86.76
C ARG A 103 33.41 70.81 -87.62
N ASN A 104 34.57 70.55 -87.00
CA ASN A 104 35.78 70.15 -87.72
C ASN A 104 35.61 68.76 -88.39
N PHE A 105 34.89 67.85 -87.73
CA PHE A 105 34.54 66.54 -88.29
C PHE A 105 33.63 66.67 -89.51
N ILE A 106 32.52 67.42 -89.40
CA ILE A 106 31.57 67.65 -90.51
C ILE A 106 32.27 68.40 -91.66
N HIS A 107 33.08 69.42 -91.37
CA HIS A 107 33.88 70.12 -92.38
C HIS A 107 34.84 69.16 -93.11
N SER A 108 35.54 68.28 -92.38
CA SER A 108 36.40 67.25 -92.99
C SER A 108 35.60 66.25 -93.83
N LEU A 109 34.43 65.83 -93.36
CA LEU A 109 33.54 64.90 -94.05
C LEU A 109 33.00 65.50 -95.35
N PHE A 110 32.46 66.72 -95.32
CA PHE A 110 31.98 67.42 -96.50
C PHE A 110 33.13 67.73 -97.47
N SER A 111 34.31 68.13 -96.99
CA SER A 111 35.49 68.33 -97.85
C SER A 111 35.91 67.06 -98.60
N LYS A 112 35.88 65.90 -97.91
CA LYS A 112 36.13 64.59 -98.53
C LYS A 112 35.02 64.22 -99.52
N THR A 113 33.76 64.42 -99.13
CA THR A 113 32.59 64.10 -99.97
C THR A 113 32.56 64.95 -101.24
N ILE A 114 32.87 66.25 -101.17
CA ILE A 114 33.01 67.14 -102.34
C ILE A 114 34.09 66.62 -103.30
N ASN A 115 35.23 66.16 -102.77
CA ASN A 115 36.31 65.64 -103.59
C ASN A 115 35.96 64.27 -104.21
N GLU A 116 35.27 63.39 -103.48
CA GLU A 116 34.74 62.14 -104.03
C GLU A 116 33.65 62.39 -105.09
N LEU A 117 32.80 63.41 -104.92
CA LEU A 117 31.73 63.75 -105.86
C LEU A 117 32.25 64.30 -107.19
N LYS A 118 33.45 64.90 -107.21
CA LYS A 118 34.15 65.24 -108.47
C LYS A 118 34.51 63.98 -109.28
N GLU A 119 34.64 62.82 -108.63
CA GLU A 119 34.78 61.51 -109.26
C GLU A 119 33.44 60.73 -109.37
N ASN A 120 32.30 61.38 -109.08
CA ASN A 120 30.96 60.79 -108.98
C ASN A 120 30.80 59.67 -107.92
N LYS A 121 31.58 59.75 -106.83
CA LYS A 121 31.51 58.84 -105.65
C LYS A 121 31.16 59.64 -104.39
N PHE A 122 30.74 58.96 -103.31
CA PHE A 122 30.48 59.59 -102.01
C PHE A 122 30.58 58.59 -100.83
N GLN A 123 31.46 57.59 -100.97
CA GLN A 123 31.55 56.46 -100.03
C GLN A 123 32.00 56.88 -98.62
N SER A 124 32.73 57.98 -98.46
CA SER A 124 33.08 58.53 -97.14
C SER A 124 31.87 58.94 -96.34
N LEU A 125 30.88 59.59 -96.97
CA LEU A 125 29.62 59.97 -96.32
C LEU A 125 28.81 58.75 -95.91
N VAL A 126 28.63 57.78 -96.83
CA VAL A 126 27.85 56.56 -96.57
C VAL A 126 28.45 55.75 -95.41
N ARG A 127 29.76 55.48 -95.42
CA ARG A 127 30.44 54.77 -94.33
C ARG A 127 30.29 55.49 -92.99
N THR A 128 30.46 56.81 -92.98
CA THR A 128 30.35 57.60 -91.75
C THR A 128 28.93 57.57 -91.16
N VAL A 129 27.89 57.59 -92.02
CA VAL A 129 26.49 57.47 -91.59
C VAL A 129 26.20 56.07 -91.03
N ILE A 130 26.72 55.01 -91.66
CA ILE A 130 26.62 53.63 -91.14
C ILE A 130 27.31 53.53 -89.78
N ASP A 131 28.57 53.98 -89.66
CA ASP A 131 29.34 53.92 -88.40
C ASP A 131 28.66 54.67 -87.25
N GLU A 132 28.11 55.86 -87.49
CA GLU A 132 27.38 56.63 -86.46
C GLU A 132 26.00 56.01 -86.13
N TYR A 133 25.31 55.38 -87.10
CA TYR A 133 24.08 54.62 -86.82
C TYR A 133 24.38 53.40 -85.94
N ASP A 134 25.41 52.64 -86.27
CA ASP A 134 25.86 51.44 -85.55
C ASP A 134 26.28 51.79 -84.12
N LYS A 135 27.03 52.89 -83.96
CA LYS A 135 27.42 53.50 -82.68
C LYS A 135 26.21 53.97 -81.87
N LYS A 136 25.24 54.67 -82.48
CA LYS A 136 23.96 55.06 -81.84
C LYS A 136 23.20 53.82 -81.34
N ASN A 137 23.13 52.75 -82.13
CA ASN A 137 22.46 51.51 -81.76
C ASN A 137 23.16 50.78 -80.60
N ARG A 138 24.50 50.73 -80.60
CA ARG A 138 25.31 50.21 -79.48
C ARG A 138 25.05 50.98 -78.18
N TYR A 139 24.96 52.31 -78.23
CA TYR A 139 24.60 53.11 -77.07
C TYR A 139 23.16 52.83 -76.60
N LYS A 140 22.17 52.79 -77.51
CA LYS A 140 20.77 52.43 -77.18
C LYS A 140 20.68 51.08 -76.50
N ASN A 141 21.34 50.05 -77.03
CA ASN A 141 21.36 48.71 -76.45
C ASN A 141 22.07 48.66 -75.08
N THR A 142 23.09 49.47 -74.86
CA THR A 142 23.78 49.57 -73.57
C THR A 142 22.91 50.28 -72.52
N ILE A 143 22.20 51.35 -72.92
CA ILE A 143 21.25 52.06 -72.07
C ILE A 143 20.08 51.15 -71.68
N ASN A 144 19.51 50.40 -72.63
CA ASN A 144 18.42 49.45 -72.36
C ASN A 144 18.85 48.39 -71.33
N LYS A 145 20.02 47.74 -71.52
CA LYS A 145 20.56 46.77 -70.56
C LYS A 145 20.82 47.37 -69.18
N ALA A 146 21.28 48.63 -69.12
CA ALA A 146 21.48 49.33 -67.85
C ALA A 146 20.14 49.64 -67.15
N ASN A 147 19.10 50.00 -67.91
CA ASN A 147 17.76 50.20 -67.39
C ASN A 147 17.14 48.88 -66.88
N GLU A 148 17.21 47.80 -67.67
CA GLU A 148 16.77 46.45 -67.26
C GLU A 148 17.45 45.98 -65.97
N ALA A 149 18.78 46.17 -65.87
CA ALA A 149 19.54 45.84 -64.66
C ALA A 149 19.15 46.72 -63.45
N SER A 150 18.81 47.99 -63.69
CA SER A 150 18.34 48.93 -62.66
C SER A 150 16.94 48.56 -62.15
N GLU A 151 16.03 48.17 -63.04
CA GLU A 151 14.69 47.68 -62.67
C GLU A 151 14.78 46.35 -61.90
N LEU A 152 15.61 45.41 -62.35
CA LEU A 152 15.85 44.16 -61.64
C LEU A 152 16.46 44.39 -60.25
N LEU A 153 17.43 45.31 -60.12
CA LEU A 153 18.00 45.68 -58.83
C LEU A 153 16.94 46.25 -57.88
N LYS A 154 16.04 47.10 -58.39
CA LYS A 154 14.95 47.69 -57.62
C LYS A 154 13.92 46.64 -57.17
N ASP A 155 13.55 45.70 -58.03
CA ASP A 155 12.67 44.57 -57.69
C ASP A 155 13.32 43.64 -56.64
N LEU A 156 14.60 43.30 -56.79
CA LEU A 156 15.34 42.52 -55.80
C LEU A 156 15.48 43.24 -54.45
N GLN A 157 15.70 44.56 -54.45
CA GLN A 157 15.70 45.37 -53.22
C GLN A 157 14.32 45.38 -52.54
N ALA A 158 13.23 45.49 -53.31
CA ALA A 158 11.87 45.43 -52.77
C ALA A 158 11.56 44.04 -52.17
N LYS A 159 11.91 42.96 -52.88
CA LYS A 159 11.75 41.57 -52.39
C LYS A 159 12.53 41.34 -51.09
N LEU A 160 13.80 41.75 -51.05
CA LEU A 160 14.65 41.64 -49.87
C LEU A 160 14.14 42.49 -48.68
N SER A 161 13.53 43.65 -48.96
CA SER A 161 12.89 44.45 -47.92
C SER A 161 11.63 43.77 -47.36
N ASN A 162 10.80 43.19 -48.23
CA ASN A 162 9.58 42.49 -47.83
C ASN A 162 9.90 41.20 -47.04
N GLU A 163 10.90 40.44 -47.49
CA GLU A 163 11.36 39.22 -46.80
C GLU A 163 11.89 39.53 -45.39
N LYS A 164 12.59 40.65 -45.20
CA LYS A 164 12.99 41.11 -43.85
C LYS A 164 11.81 41.41 -42.95
N ILE A 165 10.77 42.08 -43.46
CA ILE A 165 9.56 42.40 -42.70
C ILE A 165 8.85 41.10 -42.30
N LEU A 166 8.65 40.16 -43.23
CA LEU A 166 8.03 38.86 -42.94
C LEU A 166 8.80 38.04 -41.90
N LEU A 167 10.14 38.05 -41.95
CA LEU A 167 10.98 37.37 -40.96
C LEU A 167 10.90 38.05 -39.58
N GLU A 168 10.75 39.38 -39.52
CA GLU A 168 10.55 40.12 -38.28
C GLU A 168 9.16 39.86 -37.68
N GLU A 169 8.11 39.85 -38.51
CA GLU A 169 6.75 39.45 -38.13
C GLU A 169 6.71 38.02 -37.58
N GLU A 170 7.26 37.05 -38.30
CA GLU A 170 7.33 35.65 -37.85
C GLU A 170 8.14 35.51 -36.54
N THR A 171 9.24 36.25 -36.40
CA THR A 171 10.04 36.28 -35.16
C THR A 171 9.22 36.82 -33.99
N ASN A 172 8.43 37.87 -34.22
CA ASN A 172 7.54 38.45 -33.20
C ASN A 172 6.40 37.50 -32.82
N GLU A 173 5.76 36.82 -33.78
CA GLU A 173 4.74 35.79 -33.52
C GLU A 173 5.31 34.63 -32.69
N ARG A 174 6.46 34.09 -33.09
CA ARG A 174 7.16 33.03 -32.35
C ARG A 174 7.53 33.47 -30.94
N ASN A 175 7.96 34.71 -30.75
CA ASN A 175 8.24 35.27 -29.42
C ASN A 175 6.98 35.41 -28.55
N GLN A 176 5.83 35.77 -29.13
CA GLN A 176 4.55 35.80 -28.39
C GLN A 176 4.13 34.39 -27.94
N VAL A 177 4.24 33.38 -28.81
CA VAL A 177 3.97 31.98 -28.45
C VAL A 177 4.91 31.50 -27.35
N ILE A 178 6.20 31.82 -27.42
CA ILE A 178 7.18 31.52 -26.36
C ILE A 178 6.78 32.17 -25.03
N GLN A 179 6.26 33.39 -25.04
CA GLN A 179 5.80 34.06 -23.81
C GLN A 179 4.55 33.39 -23.23
N GLN A 180 3.53 33.11 -24.05
CA GLN A 180 2.33 32.37 -23.61
C GLN A 180 2.68 31.00 -23.03
N LEU A 181 3.63 30.27 -23.64
CA LEU A 181 4.11 28.98 -23.12
C LEU A 181 4.85 29.13 -21.78
N LYS A 182 5.64 30.19 -21.57
CA LYS A 182 6.25 30.47 -20.27
C LYS A 182 5.20 30.78 -19.20
N ASP A 183 4.21 31.61 -19.53
CA ASP A 183 3.16 32.03 -18.61
C ASP A 183 2.31 30.82 -18.16
N THR A 184 1.91 29.94 -19.09
CA THR A 184 1.19 28.70 -18.77
C THR A 184 2.03 27.70 -17.97
N ILE A 185 3.34 27.55 -18.25
CA ILE A 185 4.25 26.74 -17.42
C ILE A 185 4.33 27.30 -15.99
N GLN A 186 4.42 28.63 -15.84
CA GLN A 186 4.46 29.28 -14.53
C GLN A 186 3.12 29.11 -13.78
N GLU A 187 1.99 29.28 -14.45
CA GLU A 187 0.65 29.03 -13.89
C GLU A 187 0.52 27.59 -13.38
N ILE A 188 0.77 26.59 -14.24
CA ILE A 188 0.74 25.16 -13.88
C ILE A 188 1.69 24.88 -12.71
N THR A 189 2.89 25.45 -12.70
CA THR A 189 3.86 25.25 -11.61
C THR A 189 3.36 25.81 -10.28
N THR A 190 2.79 27.03 -10.29
CA THR A 190 2.25 27.65 -9.08
C THR A 190 1.00 26.96 -8.55
N LEU A 191 0.08 26.57 -9.44
CA LEU A 191 -1.12 25.80 -9.11
C LEU A 191 -0.72 24.44 -8.50
N THR A 192 0.09 23.65 -9.20
CA THR A 192 0.59 22.35 -8.73
C THR A 192 1.27 22.45 -7.36
N ALA A 193 2.11 23.47 -7.15
CA ALA A 193 2.78 23.68 -5.87
C ALA A 193 1.81 24.09 -4.74
N SER A 194 0.67 24.71 -5.07
CA SER A 194 -0.38 25.04 -4.11
C SER A 194 -1.24 23.81 -3.77
N GLU A 195 -1.61 23.00 -4.77
CA GLU A 195 -2.35 21.75 -4.62
C GLU A 195 -1.56 20.73 -3.80
N GLN A 196 -0.27 20.53 -4.11
CA GLN A 196 0.61 19.66 -3.32
C GLN A 196 0.67 20.09 -1.84
N LYS A 197 0.70 21.40 -1.56
CA LYS A 197 0.66 21.93 -0.18
C LYS A 197 -0.70 21.70 0.48
N TYR A 198 -1.80 21.80 -0.27
CA TYR A 198 -3.15 21.52 0.20
C TYR A 198 -3.31 20.04 0.54
N ILE A 199 -3.07 19.14 -0.43
CA ILE A 199 -3.16 17.68 -0.27
C ILE A 199 -2.29 17.20 0.90
N LYS A 200 -1.06 17.72 1.04
CA LYS A 200 -0.17 17.37 2.17
C LYS A 200 -0.68 17.84 3.53
N LYS A 201 -1.43 18.95 3.60
CA LYS A 201 -2.08 19.40 4.85
C LYS A 201 -3.33 18.57 5.14
N GLU A 202 -4.15 18.32 4.14
CA GLU A 202 -5.38 17.54 4.22
C GLU A 202 -5.09 16.10 4.67
N THR A 203 -4.20 15.39 3.96
CA THR A 203 -3.76 14.03 4.32
C THR A 203 -3.22 13.94 5.73
N LYS A 204 -2.36 14.88 6.15
CA LYS A 204 -1.83 14.93 7.53
C LYS A 204 -2.92 15.20 8.57
N ALA A 205 -3.89 16.05 8.26
CA ALA A 205 -5.02 16.34 9.16
C ALA A 205 -5.95 15.12 9.29
N ASN A 206 -6.22 14.43 8.17
CA ASN A 206 -6.99 13.20 8.14
C ASN A 206 -6.30 12.07 8.90
N GLU A 207 -4.99 11.85 8.67
CA GLU A 207 -4.17 10.88 9.41
C GLU A 207 -4.22 11.15 10.92
N ALA A 208 -4.06 12.40 11.35
CA ALA A 208 -4.13 12.78 12.76
C ALA A 208 -5.53 12.56 13.36
N SER A 209 -6.59 12.84 12.60
CA SER A 209 -7.98 12.62 13.03
C SER A 209 -8.30 11.13 13.18
N VAL A 210 -8.01 10.32 12.14
CA VAL A 210 -8.19 8.86 12.15
C VAL A 210 -7.38 8.23 13.29
N LYS A 211 -6.11 8.59 13.44
CA LYS A 211 -5.27 8.12 14.54
C LYS A 211 -5.86 8.46 15.91
N GLY A 212 -6.38 9.68 16.07
CA GLY A 212 -7.03 10.11 17.31
C GLY A 212 -8.33 9.38 17.61
N ILE A 213 -9.08 8.92 16.60
CA ILE A 213 -10.25 8.06 16.77
C ILE A 213 -9.82 6.65 17.17
N CYS A 214 -8.94 6.02 16.40
CA CYS A 214 -8.44 4.67 16.69
C CYS A 214 -7.80 4.57 18.08
N GLN A 215 -7.01 5.55 18.50
CA GLN A 215 -6.41 5.57 19.85
C GLN A 215 -7.45 5.65 20.98
N LYS A 216 -8.58 6.35 20.78
CA LYS A 216 -9.67 6.40 21.76
C LYS A 216 -10.40 5.06 21.85
N GLU A 217 -10.68 4.44 20.70
CA GLU A 217 -11.30 3.12 20.63
C GLU A 217 -10.40 2.03 21.24
N GLU A 218 -9.10 2.07 20.94
CA GLU A 218 -8.09 1.19 21.53
C GLU A 218 -8.02 1.35 23.05
N SER A 219 -7.96 2.59 23.56
CA SER A 219 -7.98 2.86 25.00
C SER A 219 -9.24 2.32 25.68
N ALA A 220 -10.42 2.55 25.10
CA ALA A 220 -11.69 2.05 25.63
C ALA A 220 -11.76 0.51 25.62
N LEU A 221 -11.21 -0.15 24.59
CA LEU A 221 -11.10 -1.60 24.53
C LEU A 221 -10.09 -2.17 25.55
N LEU A 222 -8.97 -1.49 25.78
CA LEU A 222 -7.99 -1.85 26.80
C LEU A 222 -8.54 -1.70 28.22
N GLU A 223 -9.25 -0.61 28.51
CA GLU A 223 -9.97 -0.42 29.78
C GLU A 223 -11.02 -1.52 30.01
N LYS A 224 -11.82 -1.83 28.97
CA LYS A 224 -12.81 -2.92 29.03
C LYS A 224 -12.14 -4.28 29.25
N LYS A 225 -11.02 -4.56 28.59
CA LYS A 225 -10.21 -5.77 28.80
C LYS A 225 -9.73 -5.85 30.25
N HIS A 226 -9.16 -4.78 30.80
CA HIS A 226 -8.68 -4.73 32.17
C HIS A 226 -9.83 -4.93 33.20
N LEU A 227 -11.00 -4.32 32.95
CA LEU A 227 -12.18 -4.51 33.79
C LEU A 227 -12.68 -5.97 33.76
N LEU A 228 -12.67 -6.61 32.60
CA LEU A 228 -13.04 -8.03 32.47
C LEU A 228 -12.01 -8.95 33.14
N GLN A 229 -10.72 -8.66 33.00
CA GLN A 229 -9.64 -9.39 33.68
C GLN A 229 -9.84 -9.37 35.20
N LYS A 230 -10.06 -8.18 35.77
CA LYS A 230 -10.33 -8.01 37.20
C LYS A 230 -11.61 -8.74 37.66
N LYS A 231 -12.65 -8.81 36.83
CA LYS A 231 -13.85 -9.60 37.13
C LYS A 231 -13.56 -11.10 37.16
N ILE A 232 -12.77 -11.61 36.21
CA ILE A 232 -12.35 -13.02 36.18
C ILE A 232 -11.57 -13.37 37.44
N GLU A 233 -10.61 -12.53 37.84
CA GLU A 233 -9.84 -12.70 39.09
C GLU A 233 -10.74 -12.70 40.34
N GLN A 234 -11.76 -11.84 40.38
CA GLN A 234 -12.73 -11.80 41.47
C GLN A 234 -13.61 -13.05 41.54
N GLU A 235 -14.11 -13.55 40.40
CA GLU A 235 -14.89 -14.79 40.31
C GLU A 235 -14.02 -16.02 40.66
N GLN A 236 -12.74 -16.04 40.26
CA GLN A 236 -11.78 -17.09 40.64
C GLN A 236 -11.58 -17.13 42.16
N MET A 237 -11.26 -16.01 42.80
CA MET A 237 -11.14 -15.94 44.27
C MET A 237 -12.45 -16.30 44.99
N ALA A 238 -13.61 -15.95 44.43
CA ALA A 238 -14.91 -16.32 45.01
C ALA A 238 -15.14 -17.83 44.90
N HIS A 239 -14.84 -18.42 43.74
CA HIS A 239 -14.92 -19.86 43.51
C HIS A 239 -14.00 -20.65 44.43
N GLU A 240 -12.72 -20.26 44.55
CA GLU A 240 -11.74 -20.87 45.46
C GLU A 240 -12.27 -20.89 46.90
N ARG A 241 -12.75 -19.75 47.41
CA ARG A 241 -13.33 -19.66 48.77
C ARG A 241 -14.59 -20.52 48.97
N ILE A 242 -15.43 -20.66 47.93
CA ILE A 242 -16.61 -21.52 47.97
C ILE A 242 -16.18 -23.00 48.01
N VAL A 243 -15.17 -23.39 47.21
CA VAL A 243 -14.62 -24.75 47.22
C VAL A 243 -14.00 -25.06 48.59
N GLU A 244 -13.13 -24.19 49.12
CA GLU A 244 -12.56 -24.33 50.47
C GLU A 244 -13.64 -24.45 51.57
N PHE A 245 -14.75 -23.71 51.44
CA PHE A 245 -15.88 -23.82 52.36
C PHE A 245 -16.57 -25.19 52.27
N LEU A 246 -16.88 -25.64 51.05
CA LEU A 246 -17.53 -26.92 50.81
C LEU A 246 -16.64 -28.11 51.21
N GLU A 247 -15.34 -28.06 50.94
CA GLU A 247 -14.40 -29.11 51.36
C GLU A 247 -14.29 -29.20 52.89
N ARG A 248 -14.26 -28.06 53.58
CA ARG A 248 -14.25 -28.02 55.06
C ARG A 248 -15.53 -28.60 55.65
N GLN A 249 -16.69 -28.25 55.09
CA GLN A 249 -17.98 -28.82 55.51
C GLN A 249 -18.08 -30.31 55.17
N ARG A 250 -17.55 -30.76 54.03
CA ARG A 250 -17.48 -32.18 53.66
C ARG A 250 -16.63 -32.95 54.68
N GLY A 251 -15.44 -32.45 55.00
CA GLY A 251 -14.55 -33.07 56.00
C GLY A 251 -15.14 -33.12 57.41
N GLU A 252 -15.92 -32.10 57.80
CA GLU A 252 -16.65 -32.10 59.08
C GLU A 252 -17.75 -33.19 59.12
N LEU A 253 -18.50 -33.36 58.03
CA LEU A 253 -19.50 -34.43 57.89
C LEU A 253 -18.86 -35.82 57.78
N GLU A 254 -17.76 -35.97 57.03
CA GLU A 254 -16.97 -37.20 56.93
C GLU A 254 -16.49 -37.65 58.33
N LYS A 255 -15.97 -36.71 59.13
CA LYS A 255 -15.56 -36.97 60.53
C LYS A 255 -16.74 -37.36 61.42
N GLN A 256 -17.89 -36.69 61.30
CA GLN A 256 -19.09 -37.08 62.05
C GLN A 256 -19.54 -38.50 61.69
N ILE A 257 -19.55 -38.86 60.40
CA ILE A 257 -19.89 -40.22 59.93
C ILE A 257 -18.95 -41.25 60.56
N GLU A 258 -17.64 -40.98 60.58
CA GLU A 258 -16.65 -41.86 61.19
C GLU A 258 -16.85 -42.00 62.72
N GLU A 259 -17.13 -40.91 63.44
CA GLU A 259 -17.47 -40.94 64.87
C GLU A 259 -18.74 -41.76 65.15
N TRP A 260 -19.78 -41.64 64.32
CA TRP A 260 -21.01 -42.42 64.43
C TRP A 260 -20.80 -43.90 64.08
N MET A 261 -19.98 -44.23 63.07
CA MET A 261 -19.59 -45.60 62.74
C MET A 261 -18.84 -46.26 63.90
N GLN A 262 -17.77 -45.62 64.41
CA GLN A 262 -17.00 -46.15 65.54
C GLN A 262 -17.84 -46.30 66.81
N LYS A 263 -18.87 -45.45 66.99
CA LYS A 263 -19.82 -45.62 68.09
C LYS A 263 -20.73 -46.83 67.83
N TYR A 264 -21.30 -46.97 66.64
CA TYR A 264 -22.15 -48.09 66.28
C TYR A 264 -21.42 -49.43 66.39
N GLU A 265 -20.18 -49.52 65.93
CA GLU A 265 -19.33 -50.70 66.08
C GLU A 265 -19.15 -51.10 67.54
N ARG A 266 -18.78 -50.14 68.42
CA ARG A 266 -18.68 -50.38 69.87
C ARG A 266 -20.01 -50.76 70.51
N ASP A 267 -21.10 -50.07 70.18
CA ASP A 267 -22.44 -50.39 70.69
C ASP A 267 -22.87 -51.82 70.26
N ILE A 268 -22.45 -52.30 69.08
CA ILE A 268 -22.67 -53.67 68.60
C ILE A 268 -21.75 -54.66 69.34
N GLU A 269 -20.47 -54.38 69.50
CA GLU A 269 -19.52 -55.21 70.26
C GLU A 269 -19.99 -55.42 71.72
N ASP A 270 -20.35 -54.34 72.40
CA ASP A 270 -20.91 -54.37 73.77
C ASP A 270 -22.19 -55.21 73.85
N LYS A 271 -23.04 -55.17 72.81
CA LYS A 271 -24.27 -55.97 72.75
C LYS A 271 -24.00 -57.44 72.44
N CYS A 272 -23.05 -57.74 71.56
CA CYS A 272 -22.58 -59.09 71.31
C CYS A 272 -21.97 -59.71 72.57
N GLN A 273 -21.14 -58.96 73.31
CA GLN A 273 -20.58 -59.40 74.59
C GLN A 273 -21.68 -59.66 75.62
N GLN A 274 -22.66 -58.76 75.77
CA GLN A 274 -23.81 -58.97 76.67
C GLN A 274 -24.63 -60.22 76.31
N ILE A 275 -24.81 -60.50 75.02
CA ILE A 275 -25.48 -61.73 74.56
C ILE A 275 -24.64 -62.96 74.92
N GLN A 276 -23.33 -62.91 74.68
CA GLN A 276 -22.41 -64.01 74.98
C GLN A 276 -22.32 -64.28 76.49
N ASP A 277 -22.30 -63.24 77.33
CA ASP A 277 -22.28 -63.36 78.79
C ASP A 277 -23.57 -64.01 79.31
N VAL A 278 -24.74 -63.62 78.76
CA VAL A 278 -26.04 -64.21 79.11
C VAL A 278 -26.16 -65.66 78.60
N GLN A 279 -25.64 -65.96 77.40
CA GLN A 279 -25.57 -67.32 76.88
C GLN A 279 -24.67 -68.21 77.76
N GLY A 280 -23.48 -67.73 78.12
CA GLY A 280 -22.56 -68.45 79.00
C GLY A 280 -23.05 -68.58 80.45
N GLN A 281 -23.97 -67.72 80.91
CA GLN A 281 -24.66 -67.92 82.18
C GLN A 281 -25.79 -68.95 82.04
N LEU A 282 -26.58 -68.90 80.98
CA LEU A 282 -27.62 -69.89 80.69
C LEU A 282 -27.03 -71.31 80.54
N GLU A 283 -25.88 -71.45 79.89
CA GLU A 283 -25.14 -72.71 79.79
C GLU A 283 -24.76 -73.25 81.18
N LYS A 284 -24.16 -72.42 82.06
CA LYS A 284 -23.84 -72.81 83.44
C LYS A 284 -25.08 -73.16 84.26
N ASP A 285 -26.13 -72.35 84.20
CA ASP A 285 -27.39 -72.62 84.91
C ASP A 285 -28.01 -73.94 84.43
N THR A 286 -27.83 -74.30 83.16
CA THR A 286 -28.24 -75.58 82.57
C THR A 286 -27.37 -76.75 83.06
N GLU A 287 -26.03 -76.60 83.06
CA GLU A 287 -25.10 -77.59 83.63
C GLU A 287 -25.38 -77.85 85.12
N GLU A 288 -25.61 -76.78 85.90
CA GLU A 288 -26.00 -76.87 87.31
C GLU A 288 -27.34 -77.60 87.46
N PHE A 289 -28.37 -77.23 86.68
CA PHE A 289 -29.66 -77.89 86.69
C PHE A 289 -29.58 -79.38 86.33
N GLU A 290 -28.84 -79.74 85.29
CA GLU A 290 -28.61 -81.14 84.89
C GLU A 290 -27.90 -81.92 86.01
N SER A 291 -26.88 -81.34 86.64
CA SER A 291 -26.18 -81.97 87.77
C SER A 291 -27.07 -82.16 89.00
N LEU A 292 -27.97 -81.20 89.29
CA LEU A 292 -28.95 -81.31 90.36
C LEU A 292 -30.03 -82.35 90.02
N SER A 293 -30.48 -82.44 88.77
CA SER A 293 -31.45 -83.44 88.31
C SER A 293 -30.88 -84.86 88.44
N GLN A 294 -29.66 -85.09 87.93
CA GLN A 294 -28.95 -86.36 88.11
C GLN A 294 -28.80 -86.71 89.60
N ARG A 295 -28.44 -85.73 90.44
CA ARG A 295 -28.32 -85.95 91.88
C ARG A 295 -29.66 -86.21 92.58
N TYR A 296 -30.76 -85.65 92.09
CA TYR A 296 -32.10 -85.94 92.57
C TYR A 296 -32.50 -87.38 92.20
N GLU A 297 -32.30 -87.79 90.95
CA GLU A 297 -32.53 -89.17 90.48
C GLU A 297 -31.72 -90.20 91.28
N GLU A 298 -30.43 -89.93 91.57
CA GLU A 298 -29.61 -90.78 92.44
C GLU A 298 -30.15 -90.91 93.88
N LEU A 299 -30.76 -89.85 94.42
CA LEU A 299 -31.32 -89.83 95.77
C LEU A 299 -32.69 -90.50 95.79
N GLU A 300 -33.52 -90.29 94.77
CA GLU A 300 -34.81 -90.95 94.62
C GLU A 300 -34.63 -92.47 94.44
N ALA A 301 -33.66 -92.89 93.63
CA ALA A 301 -33.28 -94.29 93.49
C ALA A 301 -32.87 -94.91 94.84
N LYS A 302 -32.08 -94.21 95.66
CA LYS A 302 -31.71 -94.67 97.02
C LYS A 302 -32.89 -94.70 97.98
N VAL A 303 -33.81 -93.73 97.92
CA VAL A 303 -35.02 -93.71 98.76
C VAL A 303 -35.96 -94.85 98.36
N GLN A 304 -36.05 -95.17 97.07
CA GLN A 304 -36.80 -96.31 96.57
C GLN A 304 -36.13 -97.64 96.98
N GLU A 305 -34.81 -97.74 96.89
CA GLU A 305 -34.05 -98.90 97.40
C GLU A 305 -34.26 -99.09 98.91
N ASP A 306 -34.14 -98.04 99.73
CA ASP A 306 -34.41 -98.06 101.17
C ASP A 306 -35.85 -98.48 101.48
N ARG A 307 -36.84 -98.02 100.70
CA ARG A 307 -38.25 -98.45 100.83
C ARG A 307 -38.41 -99.93 100.51
N GLU A 308 -37.78 -100.42 99.45
CA GLU A 308 -37.82 -101.83 99.07
C GLU A 308 -37.10 -102.70 100.11
N GLN A 309 -35.96 -102.27 100.64
CA GLN A 309 -35.25 -102.92 101.74
C GLN A 309 -36.10 -102.94 103.02
N GLN A 310 -36.80 -101.85 103.37
CA GLN A 310 -37.73 -101.82 104.50
C GLN A 310 -38.92 -102.78 104.31
N GLN A 311 -39.54 -102.81 103.12
CA GLN A 311 -40.63 -103.74 102.82
C GLN A 311 -40.16 -105.21 102.88
N GLN A 312 -38.96 -105.51 102.36
CA GLN A 312 -38.34 -106.83 102.47
C GLN A 312 -38.05 -107.20 103.94
N LEU A 313 -37.56 -106.25 104.75
CA LEU A 313 -37.30 -106.44 106.17
C LEU A 313 -38.59 -106.71 106.95
N GLU A 314 -39.64 -105.91 106.73
CA GLU A 314 -40.97 -106.14 107.30
C GLU A 314 -41.54 -107.51 106.90
N TYR A 315 -41.40 -107.90 105.63
CA TYR A 315 -41.86 -109.19 105.15
C TYR A 315 -41.10 -110.34 105.85
N GLN A 316 -39.78 -110.23 106.00
CA GLN A 316 -38.98 -111.19 106.75
C GLN A 316 -39.35 -111.22 108.24
N GLN A 317 -39.65 -110.07 108.85
CA GLN A 317 -40.12 -109.98 110.24
C GLN A 317 -41.47 -110.70 110.39
N LYS A 318 -42.48 -110.37 109.57
CA LYS A 318 -43.79 -111.06 109.54
C LYS A 318 -43.65 -112.56 109.30
N LEU A 319 -42.75 -112.99 108.43
CA LEU A 319 -42.48 -114.41 108.20
C LEU A 319 -41.84 -115.09 109.42
N ASN A 320 -40.93 -114.39 110.12
CA ASN A 320 -40.33 -114.88 111.37
C ASN A 320 -41.31 -114.85 112.56
N GLU A 321 -42.22 -113.88 112.63
CA GLU A 321 -43.36 -113.90 113.56
C GLU A 321 -44.26 -115.11 113.30
N LEU A 322 -44.61 -115.38 112.04
CA LEU A 322 -45.40 -116.57 111.68
C LEU A 322 -44.67 -117.88 112.04
N ARG A 323 -43.34 -117.93 111.84
CA ARG A 323 -42.49 -119.07 112.25
C ARG A 323 -42.42 -119.21 113.78
N THR A 324 -42.30 -118.13 114.54
CA THR A 324 -42.29 -118.17 116.00
C THR A 324 -43.67 -118.46 116.59
N GLU A 325 -44.76 -117.99 115.97
CA GLU A 325 -46.13 -118.43 116.24
C GLU A 325 -46.30 -119.93 116.00
N ALA A 326 -45.85 -120.44 114.85
CA ALA A 326 -45.91 -121.87 114.53
C ALA A 326 -45.10 -122.70 115.52
N ALA A 327 -43.86 -122.28 115.83
CA ALA A 327 -43.05 -122.89 116.88
C ALA A 327 -43.73 -122.84 118.25
N SER A 328 -44.37 -121.73 118.61
CA SER A 328 -45.13 -121.56 119.87
C SER A 328 -46.37 -122.47 119.90
N LYS A 329 -47.09 -122.62 118.77
CA LYS A 329 -48.22 -123.55 118.62
C LYS A 329 -47.77 -125.01 118.75
N ILE A 330 -46.65 -125.39 118.14
CA ILE A 330 -46.01 -126.72 118.29
C ILE A 330 -45.56 -126.95 119.74
N GLN A 331 -44.91 -125.98 120.39
CA GLN A 331 -44.51 -126.06 121.79
C GLN A 331 -45.73 -126.18 122.73
N LYS A 332 -46.82 -125.45 122.47
CA LYS A 332 -48.08 -125.53 123.24
C LYS A 332 -48.76 -126.89 123.05
N TRP A 333 -48.82 -127.41 121.83
CA TRP A 333 -49.33 -128.75 121.51
C TRP A 333 -48.52 -129.85 122.23
N TRP A 334 -47.19 -129.79 122.16
CA TRP A 334 -46.33 -130.78 122.80
C TRP A 334 -46.43 -130.73 124.34
N ARG A 335 -46.46 -129.53 124.95
CA ARG A 335 -46.74 -129.32 126.39
C ARG A 335 -48.16 -129.70 126.82
N ARG A 336 -49.08 -129.96 125.88
CA ARG A 336 -50.45 -130.46 126.15
C ARG A 336 -50.51 -131.99 126.04
N ILE A 337 -49.87 -132.60 125.03
CA ILE A 337 -49.76 -134.06 124.92
C ILE A 337 -49.01 -134.65 126.13
N PHE A 338 -47.90 -134.02 126.55
CA PHE A 338 -47.11 -134.50 127.69
C PHE A 338 -47.90 -134.50 129.02
N ARG A 339 -48.92 -133.63 129.16
CA ARG A 339 -49.74 -133.53 130.38
C ARG A 339 -50.82 -134.61 130.50
N ASN A 340 -51.27 -135.21 129.41
CA ASN A 340 -52.40 -136.16 129.42
C ASN A 340 -52.00 -137.64 129.51
N LYS A 341 -50.71 -137.98 129.67
CA LYS A 341 -50.22 -139.37 129.55
C LYS A 341 -49.64 -140.03 130.82
N LYS A 342 -49.77 -139.41 132.01
CA LYS A 342 -49.47 -140.09 133.30
C LYS A 342 -50.46 -139.70 134.41
N SER A 343 -51.30 -140.66 134.79
CA SER A 343 -51.94 -140.72 136.11
C SER A 343 -51.36 -141.89 136.91
N LYS A 344 -51.54 -141.88 138.24
CA LYS A 344 -51.13 -142.89 139.23
C LYS A 344 -49.61 -142.99 139.54
N VAL A 345 -49.19 -142.37 140.65
CA VAL A 345 -48.42 -142.95 141.78
C VAL A 345 -48.52 -142.00 142.99
N LYS A 346 -48.33 -142.52 144.21
CA LYS A 346 -48.74 -141.96 145.51
C LYS A 346 -47.85 -140.84 146.10
N THR A 347 -48.50 -139.96 146.89
CA THR A 347 -48.08 -139.33 148.18
C THR A 347 -46.69 -138.68 148.35
N SER A 348 -46.64 -137.42 148.83
CA SER A 348 -46.17 -137.08 150.21
C SER A 348 -46.04 -135.54 150.47
N LYS A 349 -45.55 -135.19 151.67
CA LYS A 349 -45.66 -133.92 152.43
C LYS A 349 -44.77 -132.73 151.98
N LYS A 350 -45.35 -131.52 152.05
CA LYS A 350 -44.91 -130.32 152.84
C LYS A 350 -43.46 -129.77 152.75
N GLY A 351 -43.34 -128.51 152.30
CA GLY A 351 -42.28 -127.54 152.66
C GLY A 351 -41.90 -126.57 151.52
N LYS A 352 -41.18 -125.44 151.68
CA LYS A 352 -41.20 -124.28 152.60
C LYS A 352 -40.06 -123.32 152.15
N SER A 353 -40.37 -122.06 151.79
CA SER A 353 -39.49 -120.85 151.79
C SER A 353 -38.24 -120.68 150.87
N GLY A 354 -38.02 -119.43 150.42
CA GLY A 354 -36.74 -118.85 149.92
C GLY A 354 -36.85 -118.21 148.52
N LYS A 355 -36.72 -116.90 148.21
CA LYS A 355 -36.09 -115.66 148.76
C LYS A 355 -34.71 -115.28 148.19
N LYS A 356 -34.68 -114.37 147.19
CA LYS A 356 -33.72 -113.26 146.88
C LYS A 356 -33.95 -112.80 145.42
N LYS A 357 -33.96 -111.54 144.97
CA LYS A 357 -33.43 -110.20 145.35
C LYS A 357 -32.13 -109.80 144.60
N GLY A 358 -32.26 -108.80 143.71
CA GLY A 358 -31.17 -108.05 143.03
C GLY A 358 -31.37 -107.94 141.50
N LYS A 359 -30.85 -106.93 140.76
CA LYS A 359 -30.26 -105.63 141.12
C LYS A 359 -30.09 -104.73 139.85
N LYS A 360 -30.79 -103.58 139.80
CA LYS A 360 -30.34 -102.18 139.52
C LYS A 360 -29.30 -101.86 138.39
N GLY A 361 -29.64 -100.89 137.52
CA GLY A 361 -28.75 -100.00 136.74
C GLY A 361 -29.03 -99.94 135.22
N ASP A 362 -28.71 -98.89 134.43
CA ASP A 362 -28.46 -97.45 134.70
C ASP A 362 -28.42 -96.62 133.37
N GLY A 363 -28.80 -95.32 133.41
CA GLY A 363 -28.45 -94.20 132.48
C GLY A 363 -28.59 -94.27 130.93
N LYS A 364 -28.31 -93.21 130.12
CA LYS A 364 -28.43 -91.71 130.23
C LYS A 364 -27.94 -91.01 128.91
N LYS A 365 -28.46 -89.80 128.57
CA LYS A 365 -27.93 -88.80 127.55
C LYS A 365 -27.98 -89.26 126.05
N LYS A 366 -27.83 -88.46 124.97
CA LYS A 366 -27.72 -87.00 124.62
C LYS A 366 -28.14 -86.86 123.10
N GLY A 367 -28.31 -85.69 122.44
CA GLY A 367 -28.46 -84.30 122.89
C GLY A 367 -27.65 -83.20 122.13
N SER A 368 -27.80 -83.06 120.80
CA SER A 368 -27.36 -81.93 119.92
C SER A 368 -27.94 -82.15 118.49
N LYS A 369 -28.48 -81.19 117.72
CA LYS A 369 -28.13 -79.79 117.44
C LYS A 369 -26.82 -79.61 116.66
N LYS A 370 -26.91 -79.55 115.33
CA LYS A 370 -26.38 -78.42 114.55
C LYS A 370 -27.31 -78.16 113.37
#